data_AF-A0A4Q4XQ15-F1
#
_entry.id   AF-A0A4Q4XQ15-F1
#
_cell.length_a   1.000
_cell.length_b   1.000
_cell.length_c   1.000
_cell.angle_alpha   90.00
_cell.angle_beta   90.00
_cell.angle_gamma   90.00
#
_symmetry.space_group_name_H-M   'P 1'
#
loop_
_entity.id
_entity.type
_entity.pdbx_description
1 polymer ?
#
loop_
_entity_poly.entity_id
_entity_poly.type
_entity_poly.pdbx_seq_one_letter_code
_entity_poly.pdbx_strand_id
1 'polypeptide(L)'
;MVDVVCAPSPEGANMLPAWINPDLDRLMVVRAAEGSFRSWAESLVDLPAGSLFARITGVTVGGPATYSSVQAGRDLHVELHSDLLYINHSCAPTLEFDMERMEVRVAHGRDLKKGDVLTFFYPSTEWAMAQPFECWCGAGEGKCLGRVEGAAKLGSEKLRGHRLNRHIREMLKEKEAGLDTRTIDPAVSFTEYGGRQCGGTATSYTASDAGCFYPGGEGLKVTGIAETCREAFARTTRGFPTSPSYYTPAYSNMAFQLLGYAVEKITGKAFPTLVEKKMLKPLKLSRTLLTNPKNDSNALVVEGWDWDFGDEARGAGYFSTATDLTTLSRSILSSTLLRPATTRAWLKPLTHTARPALSLGRPWEIFRLSIPVSPLPPTTRVVDLYTKQGAIGQYQSLPALSSDHGVGG
;
A
#
# COMPACT_ATOMS: atom_id res chain seq x y z
N MET A 1 -24.94 1.71 -39.15
CA MET A 1 -25.40 2.86 -38.35
C MET A 1 -25.46 2.38 -36.90
N VAL A 2 -24.66 2.87 -35.95
CA VAL A 2 -23.88 4.10 -35.86
C VAL A 2 -22.55 3.76 -35.17
N ASP A 3 -21.45 4.28 -35.73
CA ASP A 3 -20.10 4.26 -35.16
C ASP A 3 -20.02 5.03 -33.85
N VAL A 4 -19.26 4.52 -32.87
CA VAL A 4 -18.54 5.37 -31.92
C VAL A 4 -17.12 4.85 -31.80
N VAL A 5 -16.26 5.47 -32.60
CA VAL A 5 -14.80 5.36 -32.57
C VAL A 5 -14.30 6.14 -31.35
N CYS A 6 -13.51 5.51 -30.48
CA CYS A 6 -12.65 6.20 -29.53
C CYS A 6 -11.19 5.86 -29.86
N ALA A 7 -10.62 6.62 -30.80
CA ALA A 7 -9.18 6.68 -31.03
C ALA A 7 -8.73 8.14 -30.86
N PRO A 8 -7.66 8.43 -30.09
CA PRO A 8 -6.96 9.69 -30.20
C PRO A 8 -5.98 9.69 -31.38
N SER A 9 -5.70 10.89 -31.90
CA SER A 9 -4.83 11.22 -33.05
C SER A 9 -3.34 10.84 -32.83
N PRO A 10 -2.53 10.63 -33.90
CA PRO A 10 -1.15 10.17 -33.82
C PRO A 10 -0.09 11.18 -33.35
N GLU A 11 -0.43 12.41 -32.96
CA GLU A 11 0.59 13.45 -32.63
C GLU A 11 0.93 13.59 -31.12
N GLY A 12 0.48 12.68 -30.27
CA GLY A 12 0.67 12.75 -28.81
C GLY A 12 1.82 11.93 -28.22
N ALA A 13 2.77 11.43 -29.01
CA ALA A 13 3.78 10.46 -28.55
C ALA A 13 4.84 11.02 -27.55
N ASN A 14 4.71 12.26 -27.09
CA ASN A 14 5.63 12.90 -26.13
C ASN A 14 5.00 13.39 -24.81
N MET A 15 3.83 12.86 -24.41
CA MET A 15 3.29 13.14 -23.08
C MET A 15 2.89 11.84 -22.38
N LEU A 16 3.76 11.35 -21.50
CA LEU A 16 3.34 10.39 -20.48
C LEU A 16 2.26 11.05 -19.58
N PRO A 17 1.21 10.34 -19.14
CA PRO A 17 0.12 10.94 -18.38
C PRO A 17 0.52 11.36 -16.95
N ALA A 18 0.02 12.52 -16.50
CA ALA A 18 0.27 13.18 -15.20
C ALA A 18 -0.28 12.46 -13.95
N TRP A 19 -0.62 11.17 -14.03
CA TRP A 19 -1.11 10.35 -12.90
C TRP A 19 -0.10 9.31 -12.39
N ILE A 20 1.11 9.30 -12.96
CA ILE A 20 2.27 8.58 -12.40
C ILE A 20 3.02 9.59 -11.53
N ASN A 21 2.66 9.67 -10.24
CA ASN A 21 3.22 10.58 -9.23
C ASN A 21 2.95 12.08 -9.54
N PRO A 22 2.28 12.87 -8.67
CA PRO A 22 2.33 14.31 -8.86
C PRO A 22 3.79 14.69 -8.62
N ASP A 23 4.48 15.06 -9.69
CA ASP A 23 5.85 15.58 -9.65
C ASP A 23 5.82 16.88 -8.84
N LEU A 24 5.82 16.77 -7.50
CA LEU A 24 5.77 17.90 -6.58
C LEU A 24 6.94 18.85 -6.88
N ASP A 25 8.05 18.34 -7.38
CA ASP A 25 9.22 19.11 -7.83
C ASP A 25 8.88 20.11 -8.96
N ARG A 26 7.77 19.92 -9.67
CA ARG A 26 7.24 20.88 -10.67
C ARG A 26 6.25 21.88 -10.09
N LEU A 27 5.67 21.58 -8.94
CA LEU A 27 4.61 22.38 -8.31
C LEU A 27 5.14 23.21 -7.14
N MET A 28 6.16 22.72 -6.45
CA MET A 28 6.69 23.32 -5.23
C MET A 28 8.17 23.04 -5.03
N VAL A 29 8.77 23.83 -4.16
CA VAL A 29 10.13 23.63 -3.66
C VAL A 29 10.15 23.80 -2.15
N VAL A 30 10.87 22.92 -1.46
CA VAL A 30 11.12 23.05 -0.02
C VAL A 30 12.35 23.91 0.20
N ARG A 31 12.20 24.93 1.03
CA ARG A 31 13.30 25.75 1.56
C ARG A 31 13.63 25.25 2.94
N ALA A 32 14.85 24.72 3.10
CA ALA A 32 15.39 24.37 4.40
C ALA A 32 16.04 25.61 5.05
N ALA A 33 15.79 25.82 6.33
CA ALA A 33 16.47 26.84 7.12
C ALA A 33 17.01 26.23 8.42
N GLU A 34 18.14 26.77 8.90
CA GLU A 34 18.76 26.29 10.13
C GLU A 34 17.87 26.60 11.36
N GLY A 35 17.62 25.56 12.15
CA GLY A 35 16.80 25.58 13.35
C GLY A 35 15.54 24.72 13.24
N SER A 36 14.94 24.39 14.38
CA SER A 36 13.72 23.58 14.41
C SER A 36 12.52 24.33 13.85
N PHE A 37 11.70 23.66 13.02
CA PHE A 37 10.45 24.19 12.46
C PHE A 37 10.59 25.42 11.56
N ARG A 38 11.74 25.59 10.92
CA ARG A 38 12.01 26.76 10.06
C ARG A 38 11.95 26.47 8.57
N SER A 39 11.74 25.22 8.15
CA SER A 39 11.58 24.87 6.74
C SER A 39 10.16 25.20 6.25
N TRP A 40 10.03 25.62 5.00
CA TRP A 40 8.73 25.90 4.37
C TRP A 40 8.70 25.48 2.91
N ALA A 41 7.50 25.38 2.36
CA ALA A 41 7.26 25.13 0.95
C ALA A 41 6.90 26.42 0.19
N GLU A 42 7.37 26.57 -1.05
CA GLU A 42 7.03 27.66 -1.98
C GLU A 42 6.41 27.11 -3.26
N SER A 43 5.43 27.81 -3.84
CA SER A 43 4.84 27.46 -5.14
C SER A 43 5.81 27.70 -6.29
N LEU A 44 5.88 26.78 -7.25
CA LEU A 44 6.58 26.95 -8.52
C LEU A 44 5.63 27.34 -9.67
N VAL A 45 4.33 27.39 -9.41
CA VAL A 45 3.27 27.59 -10.42
C VAL A 45 2.28 28.68 -10.03
N ASP A 46 1.62 29.25 -11.02
CA ASP A 46 0.44 30.09 -10.86
C ASP A 46 -0.83 29.26 -11.08
N LEU A 47 -1.79 29.33 -10.15
CA LEU A 47 -3.05 28.61 -10.25
C LEU A 47 -4.23 29.48 -9.76
N PRO A 48 -5.38 29.50 -10.47
CA PRO A 48 -6.57 30.19 -10.00
C PRO A 48 -7.12 29.61 -8.69
N ALA A 49 -7.82 30.44 -7.91
CA ALA A 49 -8.53 30.03 -6.69
C ALA A 49 -9.39 28.76 -6.92
N GLY A 50 -9.37 27.82 -5.98
CA GLY A 50 -10.12 26.56 -6.04
C GLY A 50 -9.55 25.46 -6.96
N SER A 51 -8.51 25.76 -7.73
CA SER A 51 -7.84 24.78 -8.60
C SER A 51 -7.24 23.63 -7.80
N LEU A 52 -7.14 22.44 -8.41
CA LEU A 52 -6.37 21.35 -7.84
C LEU A 52 -4.88 21.73 -7.88
N PHE A 53 -4.24 21.78 -6.71
CA PHE A 53 -2.79 21.99 -6.59
C PHE A 53 -2.08 20.64 -6.71
N ALA A 54 -2.38 19.70 -5.81
CA ALA A 54 -1.79 18.37 -5.81
C ALA A 54 -2.78 17.32 -5.30
N ARG A 55 -2.57 16.05 -5.63
CA ARG A 55 -3.23 14.94 -4.94
C ARG A 55 -2.38 14.51 -3.75
N ILE A 56 -3.01 14.18 -2.63
CA ILE A 56 -2.35 13.60 -1.46
C ILE A 56 -2.24 12.09 -1.72
N THR A 57 -1.03 11.61 -1.97
CA THR A 57 -0.76 10.20 -2.30
C THR A 57 0.43 9.69 -1.49
N GLY A 58 0.53 8.37 -1.31
CA GLY A 58 1.69 7.77 -0.64
C GLY A 58 1.68 7.89 0.89
N VAL A 59 0.53 8.15 1.49
CA VAL A 59 0.39 8.35 2.93
C VAL A 59 0.45 7.02 3.70
N THR A 60 0.89 7.04 4.96
CA THR A 60 0.64 5.94 5.91
C THR A 60 -0.60 6.27 6.74
N VAL A 61 -1.51 5.31 6.87
CA VAL A 61 -2.79 5.50 7.57
C VAL A 61 -2.71 4.90 8.97
N GLY A 62 -3.19 5.66 9.96
CA GLY A 62 -3.21 5.24 11.36
C GLY A 62 -1.94 5.64 12.13
N GLY A 63 -1.93 5.31 13.42
CA GLY A 63 -0.94 5.80 14.38
C GLY A 63 -1.49 6.95 15.24
N PRO A 64 -0.81 7.29 16.34
CA PRO A 64 -1.18 8.43 17.17
C PRO A 64 -0.97 9.74 16.39
N ALA A 65 -1.69 10.79 16.76
CA ALA A 65 -1.42 12.13 16.24
C ALA A 65 0.03 12.54 16.57
N THR A 66 0.82 12.85 15.55
CA THR A 66 2.20 13.34 15.64
C THR A 66 2.29 14.75 15.06
N TYR A 67 3.47 15.37 15.14
CA TYR A 67 3.71 16.68 14.52
C TYR A 67 3.70 16.64 12.97
N SER A 68 3.89 15.47 12.37
CA SER A 68 3.97 15.26 10.91
C SER A 68 2.71 14.63 10.31
N SER A 69 1.83 14.11 11.16
CA SER A 69 0.55 13.54 10.74
C SER A 69 -0.52 14.59 10.49
N VAL A 70 -1.47 14.29 9.61
CA VAL A 70 -2.67 15.09 9.34
C VAL A 70 -3.92 14.26 9.63
N GLN A 71 -4.87 14.81 10.37
CA GLN A 71 -6.14 14.16 10.67
C GLN A 71 -7.03 14.08 9.41
N ALA A 72 -7.40 12.87 9.02
CA ALA A 72 -8.23 12.56 7.86
C ALA A 72 -9.62 12.03 8.24
N GLY A 73 -9.89 11.82 9.53
CA GLY A 73 -11.17 11.34 10.06
C GLY A 73 -11.25 11.54 11.57
N ARG A 74 -12.36 11.14 12.20
CA ARG A 74 -12.56 11.32 13.66
C ARG A 74 -11.39 10.76 14.48
N ASP A 75 -11.06 9.50 14.25
CA ASP A 75 -10.01 8.77 14.96
C ASP A 75 -8.90 8.32 14.00
N LEU A 76 -8.67 9.12 12.95
CA LEU A 76 -7.77 8.76 11.85
C LEU A 76 -6.79 9.89 11.54
N HIS A 77 -5.51 9.59 11.68
CA HIS A 77 -4.40 10.42 11.22
C HIS A 77 -3.65 9.72 10.08
N VAL A 78 -3.04 10.51 9.20
CA VAL A 78 -2.22 10.03 8.10
C VAL A 78 -0.87 10.74 8.05
N GLU A 79 0.22 10.01 7.83
CA GLU A 79 1.56 10.57 7.57
C GLU A 79 1.74 10.81 6.07
N LEU A 80 2.10 12.02 5.66
CA LEU A 80 2.06 12.43 4.25
C LEU A 80 3.20 11.88 3.37
N HIS A 81 4.37 11.55 3.96
CA HIS A 81 5.58 11.05 3.28
C HIS A 81 5.98 11.79 1.99
N SER A 82 5.69 13.08 1.94
CA SER A 82 5.94 13.94 0.77
C SER A 82 6.25 15.35 1.22
N ASP A 83 6.70 16.19 0.29
CA ASP A 83 7.02 17.58 0.56
C ASP A 83 5.80 18.42 1.00
N LEU A 84 4.59 17.88 0.85
CA LEU A 84 3.37 18.43 1.44
C LEU A 84 3.47 18.60 2.98
N LEU A 85 4.35 17.82 3.64
CA LEU A 85 4.69 17.98 5.05
C LEU A 85 5.19 19.39 5.40
N TYR A 86 5.84 20.08 4.46
CA TYR A 86 6.40 21.42 4.67
C TYR A 86 5.41 22.56 4.38
N ILE A 87 4.13 22.23 4.12
CA ILE A 87 3.06 23.22 3.98
C ILE A 87 2.61 23.62 5.38
N ASN A 88 3.14 24.74 5.85
CA ASN A 88 2.96 25.20 7.23
C ASN A 88 1.59 25.84 7.49
N HIS A 89 1.31 26.11 8.76
CA HIS A 89 0.06 26.77 9.16
C HIS A 89 -0.02 28.23 8.69
N SER A 90 -1.19 28.66 8.21
CA SER A 90 -1.57 30.08 8.15
C SER A 90 -3.05 30.28 8.45
N CYS A 91 -3.38 31.37 9.16
CA CYS A 91 -4.75 31.84 9.34
C CYS A 91 -5.32 32.55 8.10
N ALA A 92 -4.47 32.83 7.10
CA ALA A 92 -4.87 33.28 5.77
C ALA A 92 -4.16 32.39 4.72
N PRO A 93 -4.60 31.12 4.59
CA PRO A 93 -3.85 30.11 3.86
C PRO A 93 -3.88 30.33 2.35
N THR A 94 -2.86 29.79 1.69
CA THR A 94 -2.78 29.72 0.21
C THR A 94 -3.39 28.43 -0.34
N LEU A 95 -3.49 27.39 0.49
CA LEU A 95 -3.98 26.07 0.14
C LEU A 95 -5.01 25.53 1.15
N GLU A 96 -5.81 24.57 0.70
CA GLU A 96 -6.82 23.85 1.46
C GLU A 96 -6.60 22.35 1.30
N PHE A 97 -6.48 21.64 2.43
CA PHE A 97 -6.41 20.19 2.47
C PHE A 97 -7.83 19.62 2.52
N ASP A 98 -8.25 18.96 1.45
CA ASP A 98 -9.49 18.21 1.33
C ASP A 98 -9.18 16.72 1.54
N MET A 99 -9.29 16.27 2.79
CA MET A 99 -8.99 14.92 3.22
C MET A 99 -10.08 13.92 2.81
N GLU A 100 -11.30 14.40 2.51
CA GLU A 100 -12.35 13.55 1.94
C GLU A 100 -12.00 13.10 0.51
N ARG A 101 -11.37 13.99 -0.27
CA ARG A 101 -10.95 13.71 -1.65
C ARG A 101 -9.46 13.36 -1.78
N MET A 102 -8.69 13.48 -0.70
CA MET A 102 -7.24 13.41 -0.70
C MET A 102 -6.61 14.35 -1.73
N GLU A 103 -7.02 15.61 -1.68
CA GLU A 103 -6.59 16.66 -2.60
C GLU A 103 -6.12 17.88 -1.81
N VAL A 104 -5.04 18.50 -2.29
CA VAL A 104 -4.65 19.86 -1.91
C VAL A 104 -5.15 20.80 -2.99
N ARG A 105 -5.93 21.80 -2.61
CA ARG A 105 -6.55 22.77 -3.52
C ARG A 105 -6.06 24.17 -3.21
N VAL A 106 -6.01 25.04 -4.21
CA VAL A 106 -5.78 26.47 -4.00
C VAL A 106 -6.95 27.04 -3.19
N ALA A 107 -6.65 27.84 -2.19
CA ALA A 107 -7.67 28.44 -1.33
C ALA A 107 -8.75 29.16 -2.16
N HIS A 108 -10.02 28.98 -1.77
CA HIS A 108 -11.15 29.47 -2.58
C HIS A 108 -11.26 31.00 -2.67
N GLY A 109 -10.58 31.74 -1.78
CA GLY A 109 -10.63 33.21 -1.73
C GLY A 109 -9.43 33.92 -2.36
N ARG A 110 -8.45 33.19 -2.93
CA ARG A 110 -7.18 33.75 -3.42
C ARG A 110 -6.55 32.87 -4.49
N ASP A 111 -6.11 33.50 -5.59
CA ASP A 111 -5.23 32.85 -6.57
C ASP A 111 -3.85 32.55 -5.96
N LEU A 112 -3.27 31.41 -6.33
CA LEU A 112 -1.89 31.05 -6.00
C LEU A 112 -0.95 31.63 -7.04
N LYS A 113 0.10 32.32 -6.60
CA LYS A 113 1.17 32.80 -7.49
C LYS A 113 2.46 32.02 -7.29
N LYS A 114 3.26 31.91 -8.34
CA LYS A 114 4.63 31.39 -8.24
C LYS A 114 5.41 32.23 -7.22
N GLY A 115 6.10 31.55 -6.30
CA GLY A 115 6.83 32.15 -5.18
C GLY A 115 6.00 32.36 -3.92
N ASP A 116 4.68 32.14 -3.95
CA ASP A 116 3.87 32.18 -2.73
C ASP A 116 4.28 31.06 -1.77
N VAL A 117 4.37 31.38 -0.48
CA VAL A 117 4.55 30.38 0.58
C VAL A 117 3.30 29.50 0.65
N LEU A 118 3.49 28.19 0.56
CA LEU A 118 2.42 27.21 0.65
C LEU A 118 2.04 27.02 2.11
N THR A 119 0.79 27.34 2.43
CA THR A 119 0.26 27.24 3.79
C THR A 119 -1.18 26.75 3.80
N PHE A 120 -1.59 26.06 4.86
CA PHE A 120 -2.98 25.69 5.09
C PHE A 120 -3.43 25.97 6.52
N PHE A 121 -4.73 26.03 6.75
CA PHE A 121 -5.29 26.30 8.06
C PHE A 121 -5.42 25.01 8.87
N TYR A 122 -4.42 24.66 9.69
CA TYR A 122 -4.39 23.37 10.44
C TYR A 122 -5.71 22.98 11.14
N PRO A 123 -6.47 23.88 11.81
CA PRO A 123 -7.75 23.51 12.41
C PRO A 123 -8.84 23.09 11.40
N SER A 124 -8.60 23.18 10.08
CA SER A 124 -9.50 22.59 9.07
C SER A 124 -9.38 21.08 8.97
N THR A 125 -8.27 20.49 9.42
CA THR A 125 -8.04 19.05 9.52
C THR A 125 -7.98 18.60 10.96
N GLU A 126 -7.27 19.33 11.84
CA GLU A 126 -6.97 18.91 13.21
C GLU A 126 -8.03 19.35 14.23
N TRP A 127 -8.63 18.38 14.92
CA TRP A 127 -9.51 18.61 16.06
C TRP A 127 -8.72 19.11 17.27
N ALA A 128 -7.62 18.43 17.57
CA ALA A 128 -6.64 18.83 18.57
C ALA A 128 -5.23 18.66 17.98
N MET A 129 -4.39 19.67 18.12
CA MET A 129 -3.00 19.59 17.68
C MET A 129 -2.22 18.64 18.59
N ALA A 130 -1.45 17.71 18.01
CA ALA A 130 -0.50 16.88 18.75
C ALA A 130 0.55 17.74 19.49
N GLN A 131 0.94 18.86 18.89
CA GLN A 131 1.84 19.86 19.46
C GLN A 131 1.30 21.28 19.18
N PRO A 132 0.58 21.88 20.15
CA PRO A 132 0.15 23.27 20.05
C PRO A 132 1.31 24.26 19.99
N PHE A 133 1.17 25.36 19.24
CA PHE A 133 2.25 26.34 19.02
C PHE A 133 1.74 27.79 18.91
N GLU A 134 2.65 28.74 19.11
CA GLU A 134 2.39 30.16 18.89
C GLU A 134 2.46 30.50 17.40
N CYS A 135 1.43 31.17 16.90
CA CYS A 135 1.21 31.46 15.50
C CYS A 135 2.01 32.68 15.03
N TRP A 136 2.85 32.43 14.05
CA TRP A 136 3.72 33.40 13.35
C TRP A 136 3.33 33.62 11.88
N CYS A 137 2.09 33.30 11.50
CA CYS A 137 1.67 33.35 10.09
C CYS A 137 1.52 34.76 9.49
N GLY A 138 1.51 35.81 10.32
CA GLY A 138 1.42 37.19 9.84
C GLY A 138 0.07 37.60 9.23
N ALA A 139 -1.02 36.86 9.47
CA ALA A 139 -2.35 37.14 8.89
C ALA A 139 -2.99 38.48 9.34
N GLY A 140 -2.39 39.18 10.29
CA GLY A 140 -2.87 40.46 10.82
C GLY A 140 -3.76 40.32 12.06
N GLU A 141 -3.93 41.45 12.76
CA GLU A 141 -4.77 41.56 13.94
C GLU A 141 -6.24 41.23 13.60
N GLY A 142 -6.92 40.50 14.48
CA GLY A 142 -8.30 40.03 14.27
C GLY A 142 -8.46 38.81 13.35
N LYS A 143 -7.44 38.44 12.55
CA LYS A 143 -7.44 37.22 11.72
C LYS A 143 -6.54 36.11 12.27
N CYS A 144 -5.40 36.49 12.85
CA CYS A 144 -4.47 35.52 13.43
C CYS A 144 -5.07 34.85 14.68
N LEU A 145 -4.89 33.54 14.80
CA LEU A 145 -5.34 32.79 15.98
C LEU A 145 -4.54 33.12 17.25
N GLY A 146 -3.32 33.64 17.11
CA GLY A 146 -2.36 33.83 18.21
C GLY A 146 -1.73 32.50 18.60
N ARG A 147 -2.51 31.53 19.07
CA ARG A 147 -2.07 30.16 19.39
C ARG A 147 -2.90 29.13 18.65
N VAL A 148 -2.25 28.11 18.08
CA VAL A 148 -2.90 27.05 17.28
C VAL A 148 -2.98 25.77 18.11
N GLU A 149 -4.19 25.34 18.45
CA GLU A 149 -4.43 24.17 19.32
C GLU A 149 -5.41 23.15 18.71
N GLY A 150 -5.93 23.43 17.51
CA GLY A 150 -6.94 22.60 16.83
C GLY A 150 -8.36 23.16 16.93
N ALA A 151 -9.27 22.61 16.14
CA ALA A 151 -10.65 23.10 16.01
C ALA A 151 -11.44 23.04 17.32
N ALA A 152 -11.13 22.10 18.22
CA ALA A 152 -11.82 21.90 19.48
C ALA A 152 -11.75 23.12 20.41
N LYS A 153 -10.75 23.99 20.26
CA LYS A 153 -10.55 25.19 21.10
C LYS A 153 -11.07 26.47 20.45
N LEU A 154 -11.50 26.41 19.19
CA LEU A 154 -11.95 27.58 18.43
C LEU A 154 -13.46 27.79 18.53
N GLY A 155 -13.87 29.05 18.56
CA GLY A 155 -15.27 29.45 18.37
C GLY A 155 -15.64 29.50 16.89
N SER A 156 -16.94 29.44 16.59
CA SER A 156 -17.47 29.44 15.22
C SER A 156 -17.09 30.68 14.40
N GLU A 157 -16.79 31.80 15.06
CA GLU A 157 -16.28 33.03 14.42
C GLU A 157 -14.91 32.79 13.76
N LYS A 158 -13.94 32.22 14.49
CA LYS A 158 -12.57 32.00 14.01
C LYS A 158 -12.46 30.89 12.96
N LEU A 159 -13.48 30.05 12.85
CA LEU A 159 -13.57 28.99 11.84
C LEU A 159 -14.30 29.46 10.56
N ARG A 160 -15.01 30.60 10.64
CA ARG A 160 -15.80 31.14 9.54
C ARG A 160 -14.89 31.57 8.39
N GLY A 161 -15.25 31.16 7.17
CA GLY A 161 -14.48 31.48 5.97
C GLY A 161 -13.36 30.48 5.65
N HIS A 162 -13.15 29.46 6.48
CA HIS A 162 -12.29 28.33 6.15
C HIS A 162 -13.11 27.14 5.66
N ARG A 163 -12.61 26.43 4.64
CA ARG A 163 -13.15 25.13 4.27
C ARG A 163 -12.71 24.09 5.32
N LEU A 164 -13.68 23.56 6.06
CA LEU A 164 -13.45 22.52 7.07
C LEU A 164 -13.77 21.13 6.50
N ASN A 165 -12.91 20.16 6.80
CA ASN A 165 -13.16 18.77 6.46
C ASN A 165 -14.40 18.23 7.19
N ARG A 166 -15.08 17.24 6.61
CA ARG A 166 -16.31 16.66 7.16
C ARG A 166 -16.17 16.22 8.61
N HIS A 167 -15.09 15.53 8.97
CA HIS A 167 -14.90 15.05 10.35
C HIS A 167 -14.85 16.21 11.36
N ILE A 168 -14.22 17.32 11.01
CA ILE A 168 -14.20 18.52 11.86
C ILE A 168 -15.59 19.13 12.00
N ARG A 169 -16.34 19.24 10.90
CA ARG A 169 -17.72 19.75 10.93
C ARG A 169 -18.64 18.87 11.76
N GLU A 170 -18.48 17.55 11.70
CA GLU A 170 -19.26 16.60 12.49
C GLU A 170 -18.92 16.71 13.98
N MET A 171 -17.62 16.74 14.34
CA MET A 171 -17.20 16.89 15.74
C MET A 171 -17.59 18.24 16.35
N LEU A 172 -17.59 19.33 15.57
CA LEU A 172 -18.09 20.63 16.04
C LEU A 172 -19.59 20.58 16.36
N LYS A 173 -20.40 19.96 15.50
CA LYS A 173 -21.84 19.81 15.74
C LYS A 173 -22.14 18.99 16.99
N GLU A 174 -21.40 17.89 17.19
CA GLU A 174 -21.55 17.06 18.39
C GLU A 174 -21.20 17.83 19.67
N LYS A 175 -20.11 18.61 19.63
CA LYS A 175 -19.70 19.47 20.73
C LYS A 175 -20.77 20.53 21.05
N GLU A 176 -21.35 21.16 20.02
CA GLU A 176 -22.44 22.13 20.18
C GLU A 176 -23.72 21.48 20.72
N ALA A 177 -23.99 20.22 20.36
CA ALA A 177 -25.13 19.44 20.86
C ALA A 177 -24.95 18.89 22.28
N GLY A 178 -23.80 19.10 22.92
CA GLY A 178 -23.51 18.59 24.27
C GLY A 178 -23.38 17.07 24.36
N LEU A 179 -23.10 16.39 23.25
CA LEU A 179 -22.82 14.96 23.21
C LEU A 179 -21.37 14.71 23.63
N ASP A 180 -21.13 14.58 24.94
CA ASP A 180 -19.82 14.30 25.52
C ASP A 180 -19.37 12.86 25.20
N THR A 181 -18.34 12.73 24.35
CA THR A 181 -17.62 11.46 24.18
C THR A 181 -16.32 11.54 24.98
N ARG A 182 -16.31 10.79 26.09
CA ARG A 182 -15.20 10.70 27.06
C ARG A 182 -13.86 10.43 26.37
N THR A 183 -12.98 11.42 26.48
CA THR A 183 -11.58 11.34 26.96
C THR A 183 -10.91 9.95 26.95
N ILE A 184 -9.91 9.76 26.08
CA ILE A 184 -8.79 8.85 26.35
C ILE A 184 -7.70 9.67 27.06
N ASP A 185 -7.49 9.38 28.33
CA ASP A 185 -6.39 9.87 29.15
C ASP A 185 -5.11 9.05 28.79
N PRO A 186 -3.95 9.65 28.49
CA PRO A 186 -2.77 8.91 28.02
C PRO A 186 -1.99 8.18 29.14
N ALA A 187 -2.58 8.01 30.32
CA ALA A 187 -1.90 7.46 31.49
C ALA A 187 -2.69 6.32 32.14
N VAL A 188 -2.74 5.16 31.47
CA VAL A 188 -2.98 3.89 32.17
C VAL A 188 -1.90 2.89 31.76
N SER A 189 -1.00 2.68 32.71
CA SER A 189 0.08 1.72 32.72
C SER A 189 -0.41 0.30 32.42
N PHE A 190 0.22 -0.34 31.44
CA PHE A 190 0.21 -1.79 31.29
C PHE A 190 0.99 -2.39 32.46
N THR A 191 0.29 -2.78 33.52
CA THR A 191 0.78 -3.73 34.51
C THR A 191 -0.24 -4.84 34.69
N GLU A 192 0.21 -6.05 34.38
CA GLU A 192 -0.27 -7.35 34.84
C GLU A 192 -1.58 -7.90 34.26
N TYR A 193 -1.47 -8.52 33.08
CA TYR A 193 -1.97 -9.88 32.90
C TYR A 193 -0.78 -10.78 32.52
N GLY A 194 -0.58 -11.85 33.30
CA GLY A 194 0.67 -12.59 33.41
C GLY A 194 1.23 -13.19 32.12
N GLY A 195 2.51 -12.88 31.87
CA GLY A 195 3.56 -13.89 31.79
C GLY A 195 3.62 -14.82 30.56
N ARG A 196 4.33 -14.37 29.51
CA ARG A 196 5.55 -15.06 29.04
C ARG A 196 6.40 -14.10 28.19
N GLN A 197 7.51 -13.64 28.77
CA GLN A 197 8.60 -13.00 28.05
C GLN A 197 9.28 -14.04 27.16
N CYS A 198 9.39 -13.78 25.86
CA CYS A 198 10.40 -14.41 25.01
C CYS A 198 11.55 -13.42 24.80
N GLY A 199 12.45 -13.39 25.79
CA GLY A 199 13.82 -12.93 25.59
C GLY A 199 14.68 -14.13 25.22
N GLY A 200 15.43 -14.06 24.12
CA GLY A 200 16.36 -15.11 23.72
C GLY A 200 17.22 -14.69 22.54
N THR A 201 18.52 -14.61 22.77
CA THR A 201 19.56 -14.40 21.77
C THR A 201 19.51 -15.45 20.66
N ALA A 202 19.64 -14.98 19.41
CA ALA A 202 19.51 -15.78 18.20
C ALA A 202 20.61 -16.84 18.05
N THR A 203 20.30 -18.08 18.43
CA THR A 203 20.95 -19.28 17.90
C THR A 203 19.93 -20.41 17.83
N SER A 204 19.72 -20.95 16.63
CA SER A 204 18.81 -22.04 16.22
C SER A 204 17.33 -21.67 16.01
N TYR A 205 16.86 -21.85 14.77
CA TYR A 205 15.44 -21.82 14.39
C TYR A 205 14.99 -23.26 14.12
N THR A 206 14.01 -23.74 14.87
CA THR A 206 13.20 -24.92 14.53
C THR A 206 11.83 -24.48 14.00
N ALA A 207 11.14 -25.36 13.28
CA ALA A 207 9.86 -25.13 12.60
C ALA A 207 8.66 -24.70 13.47
N SER A 208 8.88 -24.38 14.75
CA SER A 208 7.90 -23.88 15.71
C SER A 208 7.70 -22.36 15.66
N ASP A 209 8.62 -21.59 15.07
CA ASP A 209 8.58 -20.11 15.13
C ASP A 209 7.77 -19.46 13.99
N ALA A 210 7.08 -20.27 13.16
CA ALA A 210 6.22 -19.78 12.08
C ALA A 210 4.81 -19.36 12.54
N GLY A 211 4.49 -19.47 13.84
CA GLY A 211 3.14 -19.32 14.39
C GLY A 211 2.70 -17.92 14.82
N CYS A 212 3.47 -16.86 14.58
CA CYS A 212 3.19 -15.53 15.16
C CYS A 212 2.61 -14.47 14.19
N PHE A 213 2.11 -14.87 13.02
CA PHE A 213 1.29 -14.00 12.17
C PHE A 213 -0.05 -14.69 11.94
N TYR A 214 -1.09 -14.22 12.63
CA TYR A 214 -2.54 -14.37 12.42
C TYR A 214 -3.21 -14.50 13.80
N PRO A 215 -3.80 -13.43 14.36
CA PRO A 215 -4.87 -13.64 15.32
C PRO A 215 -6.05 -14.24 14.55
N GLY A 216 -6.48 -15.43 14.97
CA GLY A 216 -7.68 -16.07 14.46
C GLY A 216 -8.87 -15.12 14.60
N GLY A 217 -9.41 -14.67 13.47
CA GLY A 217 -10.72 -14.06 13.38
C GLY A 217 -11.72 -15.17 13.12
N GLU A 218 -12.60 -15.41 14.08
CA GLU A 218 -13.73 -16.32 13.94
C GLU A 218 -14.61 -15.93 12.74
N GLY A 219 -14.94 -16.92 11.90
CA GLY A 219 -16.26 -17.00 11.27
C GLY A 219 -16.61 -16.02 10.16
N LEU A 220 -15.67 -15.50 9.36
CA LEU A 220 -16.06 -14.86 8.09
C LEU A 220 -16.39 -15.95 7.05
N LYS A 221 -17.67 -16.34 6.95
CA LYS A 221 -18.19 -17.02 5.76
C LYS A 221 -17.94 -16.09 4.57
N VAL A 222 -16.93 -16.38 3.77
CA VAL A 222 -16.76 -15.76 2.45
C VAL A 222 -17.83 -16.36 1.56
N THR A 223 -19.06 -15.85 1.65
CA THR A 223 -20.05 -16.10 0.61
C THR A 223 -19.58 -15.34 -0.62
N GLY A 224 -19.10 -16.07 -1.63
CA GLY A 224 -18.65 -15.53 -2.89
C GLY A 224 -19.70 -14.64 -3.52
N ILE A 225 -19.54 -13.33 -3.36
CA ILE A 225 -20.04 -12.39 -4.35
C ILE A 225 -19.04 -12.51 -5.49
N ALA A 226 -19.49 -12.96 -6.66
CA ALA A 226 -18.71 -12.87 -7.88
C ALA A 226 -18.42 -11.38 -8.14
N GLU A 227 -17.33 -10.88 -7.56
CA GLU A 227 -16.92 -9.50 -7.70
C GLU A 227 -16.53 -9.29 -9.16
N THR A 228 -17.31 -8.50 -9.87
CA THR A 228 -16.99 -8.14 -11.25
C THR A 228 -15.69 -7.35 -11.27
N CYS A 229 -14.95 -7.41 -12.39
CA CYS A 229 -13.75 -6.57 -12.60
C CYS A 229 -14.02 -5.10 -12.23
N ARG A 230 -15.21 -4.57 -12.53
CA ARG A 230 -15.64 -3.21 -12.14
C ARG A 230 -15.68 -2.99 -10.62
N GLU A 231 -16.17 -3.96 -9.86
CA GLU A 231 -16.25 -3.89 -8.40
C GLU A 231 -14.87 -4.02 -7.76
N ALA A 232 -14.01 -4.92 -8.25
CA ALA A 232 -12.63 -5.05 -7.78
C ALA A 232 -11.81 -3.76 -8.03
N PHE A 233 -11.99 -3.13 -9.19
CA PHE A 233 -11.42 -1.81 -9.46
C PHE A 233 -12.01 -0.75 -8.53
N ALA A 234 -13.34 -0.71 -8.35
CA ALA A 234 -13.97 0.23 -7.44
C ALA A 234 -13.44 0.08 -6.00
N ARG A 235 -13.28 -1.15 -5.50
CA ARG A 235 -12.71 -1.47 -4.19
C ARG A 235 -11.26 -0.99 -4.08
N THR A 236 -10.44 -1.30 -5.10
CA THR A 236 -9.03 -0.86 -5.12
C THR A 236 -8.90 0.66 -5.18
N THR A 237 -9.77 1.34 -5.92
CA THR A 237 -9.78 2.82 -6.01
C THR A 237 -10.37 3.52 -4.80
N ARG A 238 -11.10 2.81 -3.92
CA ARG A 238 -11.64 3.34 -2.67
C ARG A 238 -10.65 3.22 -1.51
N GLY A 239 -9.69 2.30 -1.59
CA GLY A 239 -8.63 2.12 -0.60
C GLY A 239 -7.43 3.02 -0.89
N PHE A 240 -6.78 3.50 0.16
CA PHE A 240 -5.51 4.21 0.02
C PHE A 240 -4.36 3.19 -0.10
N PRO A 241 -3.39 3.41 -1.00
CA PRO A 241 -2.23 2.54 -1.08
C PRO A 241 -1.43 2.62 0.22
N THR A 242 -1.00 1.46 0.73
CA THR A 242 -0.27 1.36 2.01
C THR A 242 1.13 1.97 1.97
N SER A 243 1.69 2.17 0.78
CA SER A 243 2.95 2.87 0.55
C SER A 243 2.99 3.46 -0.86
N PRO A 244 3.84 4.47 -1.14
CA PRO A 244 4.07 4.95 -2.49
C PRO A 244 4.57 3.83 -3.41
N SER A 245 4.31 3.99 -4.71
CA SER A 245 4.89 3.09 -5.72
C SER A 245 6.42 3.10 -5.62
N TYR A 246 7.03 1.91 -5.69
CA TYR A 246 8.48 1.70 -5.54
C TYR A 246 9.10 2.08 -4.19
N TYR A 247 8.30 2.41 -3.16
CA TYR A 247 8.85 2.74 -1.84
C TYR A 247 9.38 1.51 -1.09
N THR A 248 8.51 0.54 -0.85
CA THR A 248 8.87 -0.74 -0.25
C THR A 248 8.04 -1.83 -0.93
N PRO A 249 8.60 -3.02 -1.16
CA PRO A 249 7.78 -4.14 -1.58
C PRO A 249 6.73 -4.46 -0.51
N ALA A 250 5.49 -4.66 -0.93
CA ALA A 250 4.40 -5.11 -0.09
C ALA A 250 3.63 -6.23 -0.80
N TYR A 251 3.25 -7.26 -0.04
CA TYR A 251 2.45 -8.35 -0.57
C TYR A 251 0.99 -7.90 -0.76
N SER A 252 0.37 -8.28 -1.88
CA SER A 252 -1.03 -7.94 -2.17
C SER A 252 -1.67 -8.99 -3.08
N ASN A 253 -2.67 -9.71 -2.55
CA ASN A 253 -3.51 -10.62 -3.36
C ASN A 253 -4.23 -9.87 -4.49
N MET A 254 -4.71 -8.65 -4.18
CA MET A 254 -5.37 -7.79 -5.16
C MET A 254 -4.44 -7.44 -6.34
N ALA A 255 -3.13 -7.28 -6.11
CA ALA A 255 -2.20 -7.03 -7.21
C ALA A 255 -2.17 -8.19 -8.23
N PHE A 256 -2.27 -9.45 -7.78
CA PHE A 256 -2.36 -10.61 -8.67
C PHE A 256 -3.70 -10.69 -9.40
N GLN A 257 -4.80 -10.32 -8.74
CA GLN A 257 -6.12 -10.22 -9.38
C GLN A 257 -6.13 -9.17 -10.50
N LEU A 258 -5.61 -7.96 -10.23
CA LEU A 258 -5.48 -6.89 -11.22
C LEU A 258 -4.56 -7.28 -12.38
N LEU A 259 -3.45 -7.99 -12.10
CA LEU A 259 -2.57 -8.53 -13.14
C LEU A 259 -3.33 -9.49 -14.05
N GLY A 260 -4.19 -10.33 -13.49
CA GLY A 260 -5.09 -11.21 -14.24
C GLY A 260 -5.98 -10.44 -15.23
N TYR A 261 -6.68 -9.41 -14.75
CA TYR A 261 -7.53 -8.58 -15.60
C TYR A 261 -6.76 -7.86 -16.70
N ALA A 262 -5.55 -7.35 -16.39
CA ALA A 262 -4.69 -6.73 -17.39
C ALA A 262 -4.31 -7.73 -18.50
N VAL A 263 -3.94 -8.96 -18.14
CA VAL A 263 -3.62 -10.03 -19.11
C VAL A 263 -4.84 -10.38 -19.97
N GLU A 264 -6.03 -10.50 -19.38
CA GLU A 264 -7.27 -10.75 -20.12
C GLU A 264 -7.55 -9.64 -21.13
N LYS A 265 -7.37 -8.39 -20.71
CA LYS A 265 -7.59 -7.23 -21.57
C LYS A 265 -6.58 -7.16 -22.73
N ILE A 266 -5.30 -7.43 -22.46
CA ILE A 266 -4.23 -7.42 -23.48
C ILE A 266 -4.45 -8.52 -24.52
N THR A 267 -4.91 -9.69 -24.09
CA THR A 267 -4.98 -10.88 -24.94
C THR A 267 -6.36 -11.14 -25.54
N GLY A 268 -7.41 -10.51 -25.00
CA GLY A 268 -8.81 -10.79 -25.33
C GLY A 268 -9.28 -12.19 -24.92
N LYS A 269 -8.58 -12.86 -23.99
CA LYS A 269 -8.87 -14.25 -23.58
C LYS A 269 -8.98 -14.33 -22.06
N ALA A 270 -9.90 -15.16 -21.57
CA ALA A 270 -10.05 -15.42 -20.15
C ALA A 270 -8.74 -15.99 -19.54
N PHE A 271 -8.38 -15.52 -18.35
CA PHE A 271 -7.14 -15.87 -17.67
C PHE A 271 -7.04 -17.38 -17.40
N PRO A 272 -8.09 -18.07 -16.90
CA PRO A 272 -8.05 -19.52 -16.72
C PRO A 272 -7.75 -20.28 -18.03
N THR A 273 -8.32 -19.81 -19.15
CA THR A 273 -8.05 -20.39 -20.47
C THR A 273 -6.60 -20.19 -20.91
N LEU A 274 -5.98 -19.07 -20.55
CA LEU A 274 -4.55 -18.83 -20.81
C LEU A 274 -3.68 -19.75 -19.97
N VAL A 275 -3.95 -19.88 -18.67
CA VAL A 275 -3.22 -20.79 -17.77
C VAL A 275 -3.30 -22.22 -18.29
N GLU A 276 -4.49 -22.68 -18.67
CA GLU A 276 -4.69 -24.02 -19.22
C GLU A 276 -3.90 -24.23 -20.53
N LYS A 277 -4.04 -23.31 -21.50
CA LYS A 277 -3.45 -23.47 -22.84
C LYS A 277 -1.95 -23.19 -22.90
N LYS A 278 -1.44 -22.29 -22.06
CA LYS A 278 -0.05 -21.83 -22.10
C LYS A 278 0.84 -22.49 -21.05
N MET A 279 0.26 -23.08 -20.01
CA MET A 279 1.02 -23.71 -18.92
C MET A 279 0.59 -25.16 -18.68
N LEU A 280 -0.66 -25.43 -18.31
CA LEU A 280 -1.06 -26.77 -17.86
C LEU A 280 -0.97 -27.83 -18.97
N LYS A 281 -1.55 -27.56 -20.14
CA LYS A 281 -1.54 -28.50 -21.29
C LYS A 281 -0.13 -28.75 -21.83
N PRO A 282 0.69 -27.72 -22.12
CA PRO A 282 2.05 -27.95 -22.62
C PRO A 282 2.94 -28.73 -21.64
N LEU A 283 2.77 -28.53 -20.34
CA LEU A 283 3.53 -29.22 -19.30
C LEU A 283 2.89 -30.54 -18.83
N LYS A 284 1.71 -30.90 -19.37
CA LYS A 284 0.95 -32.09 -19.00
C LYS A 284 0.64 -32.18 -17.50
N LEU A 285 0.33 -31.03 -16.88
CA LEU A 285 -0.03 -30.94 -15.46
C LEU A 285 -1.50 -31.34 -15.28
N SER A 286 -1.76 -32.66 -15.31
CA SER A 286 -3.11 -33.23 -15.34
C SER A 286 -3.83 -33.22 -14.00
N ARG A 287 -3.12 -32.94 -12.90
CA ARG A 287 -3.64 -32.88 -11.53
C ARG A 287 -3.48 -31.49 -10.91
N THR A 288 -3.22 -30.47 -11.72
CA THR A 288 -3.35 -29.05 -11.34
C THR A 288 -4.71 -28.53 -11.79
N LEU A 289 -5.48 -27.99 -10.85
CA LEU A 289 -6.85 -27.53 -11.06
C LEU A 289 -6.97 -26.06 -10.65
N LEU A 290 -7.66 -25.27 -11.49
CA LEU A 290 -7.83 -23.82 -11.27
C LEU A 290 -9.02 -23.48 -10.37
N THR A 291 -9.80 -24.49 -10.01
CA THR A 291 -10.97 -24.44 -9.14
C THR A 291 -10.96 -25.67 -8.25
N ASN A 292 -11.79 -25.65 -7.22
CA ASN A 292 -11.91 -26.75 -6.26
C ASN A 292 -12.18 -28.07 -7.01
N PRO A 293 -11.47 -29.16 -6.64
CA PRO A 293 -11.67 -30.46 -7.27
C PRO A 293 -13.10 -30.94 -7.02
N LYS A 294 -13.79 -31.39 -8.08
CA LYS A 294 -15.15 -31.94 -7.96
C LYS A 294 -15.22 -33.29 -7.27
N ASN A 295 -14.07 -33.95 -7.11
CA ASN A 295 -13.91 -35.26 -6.48
C ASN A 295 -12.71 -35.16 -5.54
N ASP A 296 -12.85 -35.73 -4.34
CA ASP A 296 -11.83 -35.80 -3.30
C ASP A 296 -10.98 -37.08 -3.37
N SER A 297 -11.22 -37.96 -4.34
CA SER A 297 -10.43 -39.18 -4.52
C SER A 297 -8.95 -38.83 -4.72
N ASN A 298 -8.11 -39.20 -3.75
CA ASN A 298 -6.67 -38.87 -3.65
C ASN A 298 -6.35 -37.40 -3.35
N ALA A 299 -7.25 -36.68 -2.69
CA ALA A 299 -6.99 -35.37 -2.14
C ALA A 299 -6.80 -35.42 -0.63
N LEU A 300 -5.95 -34.53 -0.10
CA LEU A 300 -5.94 -34.22 1.31
C LEU A 300 -7.09 -33.24 1.55
N VAL A 301 -8.17 -33.67 2.20
CA VAL A 301 -9.33 -32.83 2.50
C VAL A 301 -9.21 -32.35 3.94
N VAL A 302 -8.87 -31.08 4.10
CA VAL A 302 -8.80 -30.37 5.38
C VAL A 302 -9.50 -29.01 5.27
N GLU A 303 -9.59 -28.27 6.38
CA GLU A 303 -10.20 -26.95 6.43
C GLU A 303 -9.66 -26.03 5.32
N GLY A 304 -10.57 -25.41 4.56
CA GLY A 304 -10.27 -24.59 3.38
C GLY A 304 -10.48 -25.31 2.04
N TRP A 305 -10.81 -26.61 2.05
CA TRP A 305 -11.02 -27.41 0.83
C TRP A 305 -12.14 -26.88 -0.08
N ASP A 306 -13.23 -26.39 0.51
CA ASP A 306 -14.46 -25.98 -0.15
C ASP A 306 -14.57 -24.45 -0.33
N TRP A 307 -13.51 -23.70 0.01
CA TRP A 307 -13.51 -22.25 -0.12
C TRP A 307 -13.42 -21.85 -1.60
N ASP A 308 -14.35 -21.00 -2.03
CA ASP A 308 -14.34 -20.38 -3.35
C ASP A 308 -13.74 -18.98 -3.25
N PHE A 309 -12.59 -18.80 -3.90
CA PHE A 309 -11.87 -17.52 -3.93
C PHE A 309 -12.35 -16.58 -5.04
N GLY A 310 -13.29 -17.01 -5.88
CA GLY A 310 -13.80 -16.23 -7.00
C GLY A 310 -12.66 -15.66 -7.84
N ASP A 311 -12.65 -14.34 -8.02
CA ASP A 311 -11.62 -13.69 -8.82
C ASP A 311 -10.23 -13.63 -8.15
N GLU A 312 -10.13 -13.79 -6.84
CA GLU A 312 -8.86 -13.89 -6.09
C GLU A 312 -8.17 -15.26 -6.32
N ALA A 313 -8.85 -16.23 -6.93
CA ALA A 313 -8.27 -17.54 -7.26
C ALA A 313 -6.99 -17.43 -8.13
N ARG A 314 -6.82 -16.31 -8.86
CA ARG A 314 -5.60 -16.00 -9.64
C ARG A 314 -4.35 -15.82 -8.77
N GLY A 315 -4.51 -15.48 -7.49
CA GLY A 315 -3.44 -15.32 -6.52
C GLY A 315 -3.22 -16.55 -5.63
N ALA A 316 -4.26 -17.31 -5.31
CA ALA A 316 -4.15 -18.39 -4.32
C ALA A 316 -5.13 -19.59 -4.50
N GLY A 317 -5.91 -19.67 -5.57
CA GLY A 317 -7.02 -20.64 -5.69
C GLY A 317 -6.70 -21.95 -6.41
N TYR A 318 -5.43 -22.25 -6.69
CA TYR A 318 -5.06 -23.43 -7.48
C TYR A 318 -4.74 -24.63 -6.60
N PHE A 319 -5.30 -25.77 -6.97
CA PHE A 319 -4.99 -27.06 -6.36
C PHE A 319 -3.99 -27.80 -7.23
N SER A 320 -3.04 -28.50 -6.62
CA SER A 320 -2.04 -29.26 -7.36
C SER A 320 -1.55 -30.46 -6.56
N THR A 321 -0.75 -31.31 -7.21
CA THR A 321 -0.01 -32.39 -6.55
C THR A 321 1.47 -32.05 -6.48
N ALA A 322 2.21 -32.69 -5.56
CA ALA A 322 3.67 -32.56 -5.50
C ALA A 322 4.34 -32.93 -6.84
N THR A 323 3.81 -33.94 -7.55
CA THR A 323 4.35 -34.35 -8.87
C THR A 323 4.21 -33.24 -9.90
N ASP A 324 3.05 -32.59 -9.98
CA ASP A 324 2.81 -31.51 -10.94
C ASP A 324 3.60 -30.24 -10.57
N LEU A 325 3.72 -29.92 -9.27
CA LEU A 325 4.57 -28.81 -8.80
C LEU A 325 6.05 -29.05 -9.11
N THR A 326 6.57 -30.25 -8.87
CA THR A 326 7.95 -30.59 -9.24
C THR A 326 8.14 -30.56 -10.76
N THR A 327 7.16 -30.99 -11.55
CA THR A 327 7.19 -30.89 -13.02
C THR A 327 7.25 -29.43 -13.46
N LEU A 328 6.42 -28.57 -12.87
CA LEU A 328 6.45 -27.12 -13.10
C LEU A 328 7.83 -26.54 -12.73
N SER A 329 8.35 -26.83 -11.54
CA SER A 329 9.67 -26.39 -11.06
C SER A 329 10.80 -26.76 -12.03
N ARG A 330 10.82 -28.01 -12.51
CA ARG A 330 11.80 -28.47 -13.52
C ARG A 330 11.62 -27.79 -14.87
N SER A 331 10.38 -27.49 -15.27
CA SER A 331 10.11 -26.80 -16.53
C SER A 331 10.64 -25.36 -16.55
N ILE A 332 10.62 -24.70 -15.39
CA ILE A 332 11.19 -23.36 -15.19
C ILE A 332 12.71 -23.43 -15.37
N LEU A 333 13.38 -24.32 -14.64
CA LEU A 333 14.83 -24.47 -14.69
C LEU A 333 15.35 -24.84 -16.08
N SER A 334 14.60 -25.66 -16.81
CA SER A 334 14.92 -26.07 -18.19
C SER A 334 14.44 -25.10 -19.27
N SER A 335 13.76 -24.00 -18.91
CA SER A 335 13.20 -23.04 -19.87
C SER A 335 12.29 -23.68 -20.91
N THR A 336 11.41 -24.60 -20.48
CA THR A 336 10.52 -25.34 -21.40
C THR A 336 9.49 -24.42 -22.08
N LEU A 337 8.93 -23.45 -21.34
CA LEU A 337 7.88 -22.55 -21.85
C LEU A 337 8.40 -21.17 -22.29
N LEU A 338 9.44 -20.67 -21.64
CA LEU A 338 10.01 -19.35 -21.88
C LEU A 338 11.38 -19.48 -22.56
N ARG A 339 11.79 -18.48 -23.34
CA ARG A 339 13.14 -18.46 -23.89
C ARG A 339 14.16 -18.45 -22.74
N PRO A 340 15.32 -19.12 -22.87
CA PRO A 340 16.32 -19.18 -21.79
C PRO A 340 16.75 -17.81 -21.25
N ALA A 341 16.89 -16.79 -22.10
CA ALA A 341 17.21 -15.44 -21.67
C ALA A 341 16.09 -14.81 -20.82
N THR A 342 14.83 -15.02 -21.21
CA THR A 342 13.66 -14.56 -20.45
C THR A 342 13.56 -15.28 -19.11
N THR A 343 13.78 -16.60 -19.05
CA THR A 343 13.80 -17.36 -17.80
C THR A 343 14.90 -16.86 -16.86
N ARG A 344 16.12 -16.64 -17.36
CA ARG A 344 17.23 -16.12 -16.53
C ARG A 344 16.93 -14.72 -16.00
N ALA A 345 16.33 -13.85 -16.81
CA ALA A 345 15.91 -12.52 -16.37
C ALA A 345 14.78 -12.58 -15.34
N TRP A 346 13.86 -13.55 -15.49
CA TRP A 346 12.77 -13.80 -14.56
C TRP A 346 13.26 -14.28 -13.18
N LEU A 347 14.35 -15.04 -13.16
CA LEU A 347 15.08 -15.49 -11.96
C LEU A 347 16.16 -14.48 -11.54
N LYS A 348 15.87 -13.17 -11.59
CA LYS A 348 16.70 -12.13 -10.95
C LYS A 348 15.90 -11.39 -9.89
N PRO A 349 16.56 -10.93 -8.81
CA PRO A 349 15.93 -10.03 -7.86
C PRO A 349 15.55 -8.71 -8.57
N LEU A 350 14.39 -8.18 -8.20
CA LEU A 350 13.92 -6.87 -8.62
C LEU A 350 14.21 -5.81 -7.55
N THR A 351 14.12 -6.18 -6.27
CA THR A 351 14.44 -5.32 -5.13
C THR A 351 14.95 -6.14 -3.94
N HIS A 352 15.59 -5.46 -2.98
CA HIS A 352 16.02 -6.04 -1.72
C HIS A 352 15.08 -5.61 -0.59
N THR A 353 14.99 -6.43 0.44
CA THR A 353 14.31 -6.04 1.68
C THR A 353 15.32 -5.44 2.66
N ALA A 354 14.83 -4.90 3.78
CA ALA A 354 15.70 -4.47 4.88
C ALA A 354 16.53 -5.63 5.49
N ARG A 355 16.18 -6.89 5.21
CA ARG A 355 16.98 -8.07 5.56
C ARG A 355 17.92 -8.41 4.40
N PRO A 356 19.25 -8.31 4.55
CA PRO A 356 20.20 -8.62 3.49
C PRO A 356 20.08 -10.04 2.92
N ALA A 357 19.57 -10.97 3.72
CA ALA A 357 19.32 -12.36 3.33
C ALA A 357 18.05 -12.57 2.49
N LEU A 358 17.24 -11.53 2.24
CA LEU A 358 15.96 -11.66 1.55
C LEU A 358 15.79 -10.58 0.47
N SER A 359 15.58 -11.03 -0.76
CA SER A 359 15.27 -10.20 -1.92
C SER A 359 13.94 -10.63 -2.55
N LEU A 360 13.36 -9.80 -3.40
CA LEU A 360 12.09 -10.09 -4.07
C LEU A 360 12.21 -9.93 -5.58
N GLY A 361 11.60 -10.85 -6.31
CA GLY A 361 11.54 -10.89 -7.77
C GLY A 361 10.10 -10.89 -8.29
N ARG A 362 9.87 -11.54 -9.43
CA ARG A 362 8.54 -11.63 -10.04
C ARG A 362 8.07 -13.09 -10.04
N PRO A 363 7.25 -13.60 -9.12
CA PRO A 363 6.91 -13.10 -7.79
C PRO A 363 7.81 -13.67 -6.68
N TRP A 364 9.01 -14.15 -7.03
CA TRP A 364 9.89 -14.91 -6.12
C TRP A 364 10.23 -14.19 -4.83
N GLU A 365 10.12 -14.90 -3.71
CA GLU A 365 10.85 -14.61 -2.47
C GLU A 365 12.23 -15.27 -2.60
N ILE A 366 13.31 -14.49 -2.54
CA ILE A 366 14.67 -14.97 -2.85
C ILE A 366 15.50 -14.93 -1.58
N PHE A 367 15.72 -16.09 -0.98
CA PHE A 367 16.55 -16.25 0.21
C PHE A 367 18.00 -16.47 -0.17
N ARG A 368 18.87 -15.61 0.34
CA ARG A 368 20.31 -15.70 0.20
C ARG A 368 20.90 -16.45 1.38
N LEU A 369 21.48 -17.62 1.11
CA LEU A 369 22.08 -18.49 2.11
C LEU A 369 23.60 -18.53 1.93
N SER A 370 24.34 -18.41 3.04
CA SER A 370 25.78 -18.67 3.08
C SER A 370 26.00 -20.12 3.52
N ILE A 371 26.32 -21.00 2.57
CA ILE A 371 26.50 -22.42 2.82
C ILE A 371 28.00 -22.71 3.01
N PRO A 372 28.43 -23.30 4.15
CA PRO A 372 29.81 -23.77 4.31
C PRO A 372 30.16 -24.83 3.27
N VAL A 373 31.27 -24.65 2.55
CA VAL A 373 31.73 -25.59 1.51
C VAL A 373 33.03 -26.31 1.86
N SER A 374 33.84 -25.75 2.77
CA SER A 374 34.98 -26.44 3.37
C SER A 374 35.15 -26.01 4.83
N PRO A 375 35.46 -26.95 5.75
CA PRO A 375 35.85 -26.60 7.11
C PRO A 375 37.27 -26.01 7.18
N LEU A 376 38.16 -26.33 6.23
CA LEU A 376 39.55 -25.85 6.20
C LEU A 376 40.05 -25.66 4.75
N PRO A 377 40.36 -24.42 4.33
CA PRO A 377 40.05 -23.17 5.02
C PRO A 377 38.53 -22.96 5.12
N PRO A 378 38.03 -22.30 6.19
CA PRO A 378 36.61 -21.99 6.32
C PRO A 378 36.17 -21.13 5.14
N THR A 379 35.41 -21.74 4.24
CA THR A 379 34.93 -21.08 3.03
C THR A 379 33.44 -21.30 2.91
N THR A 380 32.73 -20.24 2.55
CA THR A 380 31.29 -20.26 2.32
C THR A 380 31.01 -19.91 0.88
N ARG A 381 29.95 -20.52 0.34
CA ARG A 381 29.38 -20.15 -0.96
C ARG A 381 28.01 -19.53 -0.73
N VAL A 382 27.76 -18.43 -1.41
CA VAL A 382 26.43 -17.83 -1.46
C VAL A 382 25.56 -18.62 -2.44
N VAL A 383 24.38 -19.03 -1.97
CA VAL A 383 23.36 -19.71 -2.76
C VAL A 383 22.04 -18.96 -2.59
N ASP A 384 21.44 -18.56 -3.71
CA ASP A 384 20.11 -17.97 -3.71
C ASP A 384 19.05 -19.07 -3.97
N LEU A 385 18.05 -19.15 -3.08
CA LEU A 385 16.87 -20.01 -3.24
C LEU A 385 15.67 -19.16 -3.61
N TYR A 386 15.02 -19.51 -4.71
CA TYR A 386 13.83 -18.84 -5.23
C TYR A 386 12.61 -19.62 -4.73
N THR A 387 11.89 -19.04 -3.77
CA THR A 387 10.75 -19.65 -3.12
C THR A 387 9.48 -18.85 -3.37
N LYS A 388 8.35 -19.50 -3.14
CA LYS A 388 7.09 -18.78 -2.95
C LYS A 388 6.24 -19.54 -1.93
N GLN A 389 5.92 -18.90 -0.81
CA GLN A 389 5.01 -19.50 0.15
C GLN A 389 3.55 -19.32 -0.28
N GLY A 390 2.71 -20.32 0.04
CA GLY A 390 1.25 -20.24 0.00
C GLY A 390 0.62 -20.93 1.21
N ALA A 391 -0.37 -20.29 1.83
CA ALA A 391 -1.11 -20.82 2.97
C ALA A 391 -2.59 -20.42 2.90
N ILE A 392 -3.48 -21.42 3.02
CA ILE A 392 -4.94 -21.26 3.07
C ILE A 392 -5.48 -22.30 4.05
N GLY A 393 -6.21 -21.86 5.09
CA GLY A 393 -6.73 -22.78 6.11
C GLY A 393 -5.61 -23.66 6.67
N GLN A 394 -5.77 -24.98 6.54
CA GLN A 394 -4.75 -25.96 6.95
C GLN A 394 -3.77 -26.37 5.84
N TYR A 395 -3.91 -25.85 4.62
CA TYR A 395 -2.97 -26.09 3.53
C TYR A 395 -1.78 -25.15 3.62
N GLN A 396 -0.58 -25.72 3.48
CA GLN A 396 0.67 -24.98 3.33
C GLN A 396 1.49 -25.55 2.18
N SER A 397 2.12 -24.67 1.41
CA SER A 397 3.01 -25.04 0.31
C SER A 397 4.20 -24.09 0.24
N LEU A 398 5.36 -24.63 -0.14
CA LEU A 398 6.60 -23.89 -0.30
C LEU A 398 7.45 -24.50 -1.43
N PRO A 399 7.08 -24.30 -2.71
CA PRO A 399 7.99 -24.59 -3.81
C PRO A 399 9.29 -23.80 -3.68
N ALA A 400 10.40 -24.43 -4.05
CA ALA A 400 11.73 -23.84 -4.01
C ALA A 400 12.55 -24.25 -5.24
N LEU A 401 13.30 -23.30 -5.80
CA LEU A 401 14.23 -23.51 -6.90
C LEU A 401 15.63 -23.03 -6.52
N SER A 402 16.64 -23.79 -6.93
CA SER A 402 18.04 -23.36 -6.97
C SER A 402 18.52 -23.43 -8.42
N SER A 403 18.55 -22.27 -9.08
CA SER A 403 18.97 -22.16 -10.47
C SER A 403 20.43 -22.59 -10.67
N ASP A 404 21.31 -22.23 -9.74
CA ASP A 404 22.72 -22.59 -9.73
C ASP A 404 22.98 -24.11 -9.70
N HIS A 405 22.06 -24.88 -9.14
CA HIS A 405 22.19 -26.33 -8.97
C HIS A 405 21.25 -27.12 -9.90
N GLY A 406 20.36 -26.46 -10.62
CA GLY A 406 19.34 -27.13 -11.43
C GLY A 406 18.37 -27.98 -10.61
N VAL A 407 18.16 -27.64 -9.33
CA VAL A 407 17.28 -28.36 -8.40
C VAL A 407 16.03 -27.54 -8.15
N GLY A 408 14.86 -28.16 -8.19
CA GLY A 408 13.60 -27.52 -7.85
C GLY A 408 12.51 -28.56 -7.57
N GLY A 409 11.63 -28.25 -6.61
CA GLY A 409 10.63 -29.16 -6.08
C GLY A 409 9.32 -28.48 -5.76
#